data_AF-A0A6A4BBE9-F1
#
_entry.id   AF-A0A6A4BBE9-F1
#
_cell.length_a   1.000
_cell.length_b   1.000
_cell.length_c   1.000
_cell.angle_alpha   90.00
_cell.angle_beta   90.00
_cell.angle_gamma   90.00
#
_symmetry.space_group_name_H-M   'P 1'
#
loop_
_entity.id
_entity.type
_entity.pdbx_description
1 polymer ?
#
loop_
_entity_poly.entity_id
_entity_poly.type
_entity_poly.pdbx_seq_one_letter_code
_entity_poly.pdbx_strand_id
1 'polypeptide(L)'
;MAAPYRVCLVEVRSSSNTSGSMTDEELSSSELPSGPTPNGDTTSDTAGTGQSDSAGRENGDLARLLSFAFTHPVPPADRLQRRALLDARSVAELTHVLRGRYSPLGSAQVIADLRQELGVLQTLQGDQARRLDSLASENAELRENVEEAELERSLWEREAKKASSFLTSPRKALAKSEAALKLVREKQDRKIKSAFKHSADHALQIKRLEEEVVTLTKALADRDHAYAELHAVSTKHFEQLQESTSLLLDGGSQPLRHAKSVIDSQRQVILRQKRVFARQGPIPMHDPHWTFLD
;
A
#
# COMPACT_ATOMS: atom_id res chain seq x y z
N MET A 1 22.68 -13.14 35.30
CA MET A 1 23.17 -12.52 34.05
C MET A 1 22.49 -13.24 32.90
N ALA A 2 21.48 -12.62 32.28
CA ALA A 2 20.74 -13.20 31.16
C ALA A 2 20.67 -12.15 30.05
N ALA A 3 21.10 -12.54 28.85
CA ALA A 3 21.21 -11.70 27.67
C ALA A 3 19.82 -11.35 27.07
N PRO A 4 19.66 -10.19 26.41
CA PRO A 4 18.41 -9.82 25.79
C PRO A 4 18.30 -10.33 24.34
N TYR A 5 17.14 -10.87 24.00
CA TYR A 5 16.75 -11.21 22.63
C TYR A 5 16.50 -9.93 21.82
N ARG A 6 17.18 -9.79 20.67
CA ARG A 6 16.92 -8.80 19.63
C ARG A 6 15.77 -9.30 18.74
N VAL A 7 14.70 -8.53 18.63
CA VAL A 7 13.65 -8.73 17.62
C VAL A 7 13.92 -7.75 16.47
N CYS A 8 14.20 -8.28 15.28
CA CYS A 8 14.31 -7.51 14.05
C CYS A 8 12.90 -7.27 13.47
N LEU A 9 12.56 -6.00 13.26
CA LEU A 9 11.37 -5.56 12.51
C LEU A 9 11.63 -5.70 11.01
N VAL A 10 10.81 -6.50 10.32
CA VAL A 10 10.75 -6.56 8.86
C VAL A 10 9.81 -5.46 8.38
N GLU A 11 10.33 -4.57 7.55
CA GLU A 11 9.63 -3.42 6.97
C GLU A 11 8.93 -3.85 5.67
N VAL A 12 7.59 -3.92 5.68
CA VAL A 12 6.79 -4.18 4.47
C VAL A 12 6.50 -2.84 3.80
N ARG A 13 7.18 -2.58 2.68
CA ARG A 13 6.90 -1.42 1.81
C ARG A 13 5.65 -1.69 0.98
N SER A 14 4.64 -0.86 1.23
CA SER A 14 3.43 -0.73 0.41
C SER A 14 3.78 0.08 -0.85
N SER A 15 3.47 -0.44 -2.04
CA SER A 15 3.53 0.32 -3.30
C SER A 15 2.14 0.38 -3.91
N SER A 16 1.61 1.59 -3.94
CA SER A 16 0.38 2.00 -4.63
C SER A 16 0.76 2.82 -5.86
N ASN A 17 0.31 2.40 -7.05
CA ASN A 17 0.14 3.23 -8.25
C ASN A 17 -1.05 2.64 -9.03
N THR A 18 -2.24 3.26 -9.02
CA THR A 18 -2.79 4.18 -10.05
C THR A 18 -2.81 3.58 -11.47
N SER A 19 -3.95 3.05 -11.93
CA SER A 19 -5.07 3.73 -12.60
C SER A 19 -4.77 4.13 -14.06
N GLY A 20 -5.35 3.38 -15.00
CA GLY A 20 -5.48 3.74 -16.42
C GLY A 20 -6.61 2.93 -17.04
N SER A 21 -7.76 3.58 -17.24
CA SER A 21 -9.01 3.07 -17.81
C SER A 21 -9.03 3.19 -19.33
N MET A 22 -9.58 2.20 -20.06
CA MET A 22 -10.46 2.46 -21.21
C MET A 22 -11.20 1.19 -21.68
N THR A 23 -12.54 1.28 -21.58
CA THR A 23 -13.60 0.85 -22.53
C THR A 23 -13.80 -0.64 -22.89
N ASP A 24 -14.81 -1.22 -22.24
CA ASP A 24 -16.08 -1.80 -22.75
C ASP A 24 -16.22 -2.43 -24.15
N GLU A 25 -17.00 -3.52 -24.13
CA GLU A 25 -17.72 -4.25 -25.20
C GLU A 25 -16.84 -5.15 -26.09
N GLU A 26 -17.14 -6.42 -26.37
CA GLU A 26 -18.43 -7.05 -26.67
C GLU A 26 -18.30 -8.60 -26.50
N LEU A 27 -19.45 -9.27 -26.62
CA LEU A 27 -19.78 -10.65 -26.27
C LEU A 27 -19.14 -11.78 -27.11
N SER A 28 -19.24 -13.01 -26.57
CA SER A 28 -19.30 -14.33 -27.27
C SER A 28 -17.97 -14.91 -27.78
N SER A 29 -17.68 -16.21 -27.80
CA SER A 29 -18.36 -17.50 -27.53
C SER A 29 -17.25 -18.55 -27.28
N SER A 30 -17.35 -19.44 -26.29
CA SER A 30 -17.76 -20.86 -26.44
C SER A 30 -17.12 -21.62 -27.61
N GLU A 31 -16.02 -22.34 -27.35
CA GLU A 31 -15.48 -23.40 -28.21
C GLU A 31 -15.65 -24.78 -27.53
N LEU A 32 -16.50 -25.62 -28.10
CA LEU A 32 -16.44 -27.09 -28.02
C LEU A 32 -16.85 -27.64 -29.40
N PRO A 33 -16.31 -28.79 -29.83
CA PRO A 33 -16.16 -29.11 -31.24
C PRO A 33 -17.36 -29.84 -31.85
N SER A 34 -17.62 -29.44 -33.10
CA SER A 34 -17.92 -30.29 -34.27
C SER A 34 -19.02 -31.36 -34.15
N GLY A 35 -20.23 -30.98 -34.54
CA GLY A 35 -21.23 -31.87 -35.15
C GLY A 35 -21.57 -31.36 -36.56
N PRO A 36 -21.67 -32.23 -37.59
CA PRO A 36 -21.92 -31.78 -38.95
C PRO A 36 -23.42 -31.59 -39.19
N THR A 37 -23.80 -30.47 -39.80
CA THR A 37 -25.07 -30.31 -40.51
C THR A 37 -24.80 -29.78 -41.93
N PRO A 38 -25.72 -30.04 -42.87
CA PRO A 38 -25.41 -30.26 -44.28
C PRO A 38 -25.52 -28.97 -45.10
N ASN A 39 -24.62 -28.79 -46.07
CA ASN A 39 -24.78 -27.81 -47.13
C ASN A 39 -24.85 -28.55 -48.47
N GLY A 40 -25.96 -28.39 -49.17
CA GLY A 40 -26.00 -28.58 -50.62
C GLY A 40 -25.42 -27.36 -51.31
N ASP A 41 -24.67 -27.56 -52.39
CA ASP A 41 -25.20 -27.19 -53.69
C ASP A 41 -24.36 -27.72 -54.85
N THR A 42 -25.11 -28.27 -55.82
CA THR A 42 -24.89 -28.33 -57.28
C THR A 42 -23.50 -28.68 -57.84
N THR A 43 -23.43 -29.74 -58.65
CA THR A 43 -23.26 -29.62 -60.11
C THR A 43 -23.02 -31.01 -60.72
N SER A 44 -23.36 -31.10 -62.02
CA SER A 44 -22.94 -32.10 -62.99
C SER A 44 -23.96 -33.18 -63.30
N ASP A 45 -24.79 -32.83 -64.28
CA ASP A 45 -25.30 -33.76 -65.27
C ASP A 45 -24.25 -34.79 -65.69
N THR A 46 -24.60 -36.07 -65.61
CA THR A 46 -24.19 -37.02 -66.63
C THR A 46 -25.34 -37.98 -66.88
N ALA A 47 -25.71 -38.01 -68.15
CA ALA A 47 -26.82 -38.74 -68.72
C ALA A 47 -26.76 -40.23 -68.40
N GLY A 48 -27.96 -40.79 -68.29
CA GLY A 48 -28.21 -42.16 -67.87
C GLY A 48 -27.54 -43.22 -68.73
N THR A 49 -27.47 -44.40 -68.15
CA THR A 49 -27.51 -45.64 -68.92
C THR A 49 -28.15 -46.73 -68.07
N GLY A 50 -29.48 -46.85 -68.19
CA GLY A 50 -30.10 -48.17 -68.39
C GLY A 50 -30.29 -49.12 -67.21
N GLN A 51 -30.42 -48.65 -65.96
CA GLN A 51 -30.84 -49.55 -64.84
C GLN A 51 -32.10 -49.11 -64.08
N SER A 52 -32.57 -47.87 -64.25
CA SER A 52 -33.80 -47.38 -63.61
C SER A 52 -35.06 -47.63 -64.42
N ASP A 53 -34.93 -47.83 -65.73
CA ASP A 53 -36.07 -48.22 -66.57
C ASP A 53 -36.56 -49.63 -66.19
N SER A 54 -35.66 -50.55 -65.82
CA SER A 54 -36.04 -51.89 -65.37
C SER A 54 -36.71 -51.86 -63.99
N ALA A 55 -36.14 -51.19 -62.98
CA ALA A 55 -36.73 -51.13 -61.64
C ALA A 55 -38.06 -50.34 -61.60
N GLY A 56 -38.15 -49.24 -62.33
CA GLY A 56 -39.39 -48.45 -62.46
C GLY A 56 -40.47 -49.18 -63.25
N ARG A 57 -40.09 -49.90 -64.31
CA ARG A 57 -41.00 -50.73 -65.11
C ARG A 57 -41.45 -51.97 -64.34
N GLU A 58 -40.56 -52.61 -63.58
CA GLU A 58 -40.90 -53.73 -62.70
C GLU A 58 -41.90 -53.31 -61.62
N ASN A 59 -41.72 -52.16 -60.97
CA ASN A 59 -42.69 -51.64 -60.00
C ASN A 59 -44.03 -51.27 -60.65
N GLY A 60 -44.01 -50.68 -61.86
CA GLY A 60 -45.23 -50.39 -62.63
C GLY A 60 -45.97 -51.65 -63.10
N ASP A 61 -45.22 -52.67 -63.52
CA ASP A 61 -45.76 -53.96 -63.95
C ASP A 61 -46.26 -54.78 -62.76
N LEU A 62 -45.62 -54.67 -61.59
CA LEU A 62 -46.10 -55.22 -60.32
C LEU A 62 -47.44 -54.60 -59.93
N ALA A 63 -47.54 -53.27 -59.95
CA ALA A 63 -48.78 -52.56 -59.62
C ALA A 63 -49.92 -52.88 -60.62
N ARG A 64 -49.61 -52.98 -61.92
CA ARG A 64 -50.57 -53.41 -62.95
C ARG A 64 -51.04 -54.85 -62.73
N LEU A 65 -50.12 -55.76 -62.41
CA LEU A 65 -50.44 -57.17 -62.19
C LEU A 65 -51.21 -57.40 -60.87
N LEU A 66 -50.92 -56.62 -59.82
CA LEU A 66 -51.72 -56.57 -58.59
C LEU A 66 -53.13 -56.07 -58.88
N SER A 67 -53.25 -54.96 -59.61
CA SER A 67 -54.55 -54.40 -60.00
C SER A 67 -55.37 -55.38 -60.84
N PHE A 68 -54.73 -56.12 -61.74
CA PHE A 68 -55.34 -57.19 -62.53
C PHE A 68 -55.86 -58.34 -61.63
N ALA A 69 -55.05 -58.77 -60.66
CA ALA A 69 -55.42 -59.82 -59.71
C ALA A 69 -56.62 -59.47 -58.82
N PHE A 70 -56.80 -58.19 -58.46
CA PHE A 70 -57.93 -57.72 -57.65
C PHE A 70 -59.22 -57.49 -58.45
N THR A 71 -59.12 -57.26 -59.76
CA THR A 71 -60.27 -56.95 -60.63
C THR A 71 -60.87 -58.17 -61.32
N HIS A 72 -60.14 -59.28 -61.42
CA HIS A 72 -60.60 -60.53 -62.03
C HIS A 72 -60.49 -61.71 -61.04
N PRO A 73 -61.54 -62.02 -60.26
CA PRO A 73 -61.46 -63.07 -59.24
C PRO A 73 -61.49 -64.47 -59.86
N VAL A 74 -60.37 -65.21 -59.77
CA VAL A 74 -60.35 -66.67 -59.94
C VAL A 74 -60.78 -67.32 -58.61
N PRO A 75 -61.89 -68.07 -58.53
CA PRO A 75 -62.36 -68.70 -57.28
C PRO A 75 -61.95 -70.18 -57.15
N PRO A 76 -61.71 -70.75 -55.94
CA PRO A 76 -61.46 -70.15 -54.63
C PRO A 76 -59.97 -70.30 -54.23
N ALA A 77 -59.25 -69.18 -54.21
CA ALA A 77 -57.89 -69.10 -53.71
C ALA A 77 -57.89 -68.76 -52.20
N ASP A 78 -57.22 -69.60 -51.42
CA ASP A 78 -57.12 -69.60 -49.97
C ASP A 78 -56.79 -68.21 -49.35
N ARG A 79 -57.15 -67.95 -48.08
CA ARG A 79 -56.83 -66.65 -47.41
C ARG A 79 -55.33 -66.34 -47.44
N LEU A 80 -54.52 -67.40 -47.42
CA LEU A 80 -53.06 -67.35 -47.53
C LEU A 80 -52.58 -66.84 -48.89
N GLN A 81 -53.25 -67.21 -49.98
CA GLN A 81 -52.90 -66.75 -51.31
C GLN A 81 -53.17 -65.24 -51.47
N ARG A 82 -54.26 -64.73 -50.88
CA ARG A 82 -54.53 -63.28 -50.82
C ARG A 82 -53.47 -62.51 -50.04
N ARG A 83 -52.95 -63.10 -48.95
CA ARG A 83 -51.86 -62.50 -48.18
C ARG A 83 -50.55 -62.52 -48.96
N ALA A 84 -50.25 -63.62 -49.64
CA ALA A 84 -49.07 -63.76 -50.49
C ALA A 84 -49.05 -62.78 -51.68
N LEU A 85 -50.21 -62.47 -52.26
CA LEU A 85 -50.34 -61.44 -53.28
C LEU A 85 -49.94 -60.06 -52.74
N LEU A 86 -50.25 -59.76 -51.48
CA LEU A 86 -49.93 -58.48 -50.83
C LEU A 86 -48.48 -58.39 -50.34
N ASP A 87 -47.91 -59.51 -49.92
CA ASP A 87 -46.53 -59.55 -49.40
C ASP A 87 -45.47 -59.77 -50.50
N ALA A 88 -45.87 -60.02 -51.76
CA ALA A 88 -44.96 -60.22 -52.90
C ALA A 88 -44.17 -58.94 -53.23
N ARG A 89 -42.83 -59.06 -53.23
CA ARG A 89 -41.91 -57.93 -53.45
C ARG A 89 -41.38 -57.85 -54.88
N SER A 90 -41.76 -58.79 -55.75
CA SER A 90 -41.34 -58.82 -57.16
C SER A 90 -42.43 -59.35 -58.10
N VAL A 91 -42.36 -58.97 -59.38
CA VAL A 91 -43.28 -59.45 -60.44
C VAL A 91 -43.19 -60.98 -60.59
N ALA A 92 -42.00 -61.55 -60.39
CA ALA A 92 -41.77 -62.99 -60.44
C ALA A 92 -42.51 -63.73 -59.31
N GLU A 93 -42.40 -63.25 -58.07
CA GLU A 93 -43.16 -63.78 -56.92
C GLU A 93 -44.66 -63.67 -57.15
N LEU A 94 -45.14 -62.50 -57.60
CA LEU A 94 -46.55 -62.26 -57.86
C LEU A 94 -47.11 -63.18 -58.96
N THR A 95 -46.35 -63.38 -60.05
CA THR A 95 -46.71 -64.31 -61.13
C THR A 95 -46.74 -65.76 -60.66
N HIS A 96 -45.85 -66.14 -59.73
CA HIS A 96 -45.83 -67.47 -59.13
C HIS A 96 -47.08 -67.74 -58.28
N VAL A 97 -47.55 -66.73 -57.54
CA VAL A 97 -48.79 -66.76 -56.76
C VAL A 97 -50.03 -66.82 -57.65
N LEU A 98 -50.06 -66.08 -58.75
CA LEU A 98 -51.19 -66.09 -59.69
C LEU A 98 -51.29 -67.40 -60.50
N ARG A 99 -50.18 -68.07 -60.79
CA ARG A 99 -50.17 -69.39 -61.47
C ARG A 99 -50.55 -70.56 -60.55
N GLY A 100 -50.95 -70.31 -59.30
CA GLY A 100 -51.28 -71.35 -58.33
C GLY A 100 -50.09 -72.23 -57.93
N ARG A 101 -48.86 -71.78 -58.20
CA ARG A 101 -47.62 -72.47 -57.82
C ARG A 101 -47.01 -71.92 -56.52
N TYR A 102 -47.77 -71.10 -55.81
CA TYR A 102 -47.43 -70.66 -54.47
C TYR A 102 -47.55 -71.83 -53.50
N SER A 103 -46.43 -72.20 -52.90
CA SER A 103 -46.44 -72.98 -51.68
C SER A 103 -46.62 -71.99 -50.54
N PRO A 104 -47.74 -71.99 -49.80
CA PRO A 104 -47.86 -71.18 -48.60
C PRO A 104 -46.66 -71.45 -47.71
N LEU A 105 -46.07 -70.39 -47.15
CA LEU A 105 -45.18 -70.57 -46.02
C LEU A 105 -46.00 -71.40 -45.03
N GLY A 106 -45.58 -72.64 -44.79
CA GLY A 106 -46.38 -73.59 -44.04
C GLY A 106 -46.78 -72.93 -42.73
N SER A 107 -48.01 -73.11 -42.27
CA SER A 107 -48.47 -72.56 -40.99
C SER A 107 -47.46 -72.79 -39.86
N ALA A 108 -46.75 -73.93 -39.92
CA ALA A 108 -45.62 -74.28 -39.05
C ALA A 108 -44.46 -73.26 -39.05
N GLN A 109 -44.08 -72.70 -40.21
CA GLN A 109 -42.98 -71.73 -40.31
C GLN A 109 -43.37 -70.36 -39.74
N VAL A 110 -44.57 -69.85 -40.05
CA VAL A 110 -45.07 -68.59 -39.45
C VAL A 110 -45.18 -68.73 -37.93
N ILE A 111 -45.62 -69.90 -37.45
CA ILE A 111 -45.66 -70.20 -36.02
C ILE A 111 -44.25 -70.26 -35.42
N ALA A 112 -43.25 -70.77 -36.15
CA ALA A 112 -41.86 -70.81 -35.70
C ALA A 112 -41.26 -69.40 -35.60
N ASP A 113 -41.49 -68.54 -36.60
CA ASP A 113 -40.98 -67.17 -36.62
C ASP A 113 -41.60 -66.32 -35.49
N LEU A 114 -42.92 -66.41 -35.29
CA LEU A 114 -43.60 -65.73 -34.17
C LEU A 114 -43.13 -66.21 -32.80
N ARG A 115 -42.79 -67.50 -32.66
CA ARG A 115 -42.19 -68.03 -31.42
C ARG A 115 -40.80 -67.46 -31.20
N GLN A 116 -40.00 -67.32 -32.25
CA GLN A 116 -38.69 -66.70 -32.18
C GLN A 116 -38.80 -65.22 -31.80
N GLU A 117 -39.69 -64.45 -32.44
CA GLU A 117 -39.95 -63.05 -32.09
C GLU A 117 -40.44 -62.89 -30.66
N LEU A 118 -41.37 -63.76 -30.21
CA LEU A 118 -41.82 -63.78 -28.82
C LEU A 118 -40.66 -64.05 -27.85
N GLY A 119 -39.75 -64.96 -28.19
CA GLY A 119 -38.55 -65.22 -27.41
C GLY A 119 -37.64 -64.00 -27.31
N VAL A 120 -37.40 -63.29 -28.42
CA VAL A 120 -36.61 -62.05 -28.45
C VAL A 120 -37.27 -60.95 -27.61
N LEU A 121 -38.59 -60.79 -27.71
CA LEU A 121 -39.35 -59.81 -26.92
C LEU A 121 -39.28 -60.14 -25.42
N GLN A 122 -39.35 -61.41 -25.04
CA GLN A 122 -39.19 -61.85 -23.65
C GLN A 122 -37.80 -61.53 -23.10
N THR A 123 -36.74 -61.75 -23.89
CA THR A 123 -35.37 -61.40 -23.47
C THR A 123 -35.21 -59.89 -23.32
N LEU A 124 -35.74 -59.11 -24.27
CA LEU A 124 -35.68 -57.65 -24.21
C LEU A 124 -36.45 -57.10 -23.00
N GLN A 125 -37.62 -57.68 -22.71
CA GLN A 125 -38.41 -57.32 -21.55
C GLN A 125 -37.67 -57.62 -20.23
N GLY A 126 -37.00 -58.79 -20.15
CA GLY A 126 -36.15 -59.13 -19.00
C GLY A 126 -34.96 -58.19 -18.83
N ASP A 127 -34.33 -57.78 -19.93
CA ASP A 127 -33.24 -56.80 -19.91
C ASP A 127 -33.71 -55.41 -19.47
N GLN A 128 -34.89 -54.97 -19.93
CA GLN A 128 -35.50 -53.72 -19.50
C GLN A 128 -35.82 -53.74 -18.00
N ALA A 129 -36.38 -54.84 -17.48
CA ALA A 129 -36.65 -54.98 -16.05
C ALA A 129 -35.37 -54.86 -15.22
N ARG A 130 -34.29 -55.56 -15.61
CA ARG A 130 -32.99 -55.47 -14.92
C ARG A 130 -32.40 -54.05 -14.94
N ARG A 131 -32.55 -53.32 -16.04
CA ARG A 131 -32.12 -51.90 -16.13
C ARG A 131 -32.94 -51.00 -15.20
N LEU A 132 -34.25 -51.21 -15.12
CA LEU A 132 -35.10 -50.46 -14.20
C LEU A 132 -34.74 -50.74 -12.74
N ASP A 133 -34.47 -52.00 -12.38
CA ASP A 133 -34.04 -52.36 -11.03
C ASP A 133 -32.68 -51.73 -10.69
N SER A 134 -31.72 -51.73 -11.63
CA SER A 134 -30.42 -51.07 -11.45
C SER A 134 -30.54 -49.55 -11.27
N LEU A 135 -31.40 -48.90 -12.06
CA LEU A 135 -31.67 -47.48 -11.92
C LEU A 135 -32.41 -47.17 -10.61
N ALA A 136 -33.25 -48.09 -10.12
CA ALA A 136 -33.93 -47.94 -8.84
C ALA A 136 -32.94 -48.03 -7.67
N SER A 137 -31.96 -48.96 -7.71
CA SER A 137 -30.90 -49.03 -6.69
C SER A 137 -29.99 -47.81 -6.72
N GLU A 138 -29.59 -47.34 -7.89
CA GLU A 138 -28.76 -46.13 -8.03
C GLU A 138 -29.51 -44.88 -7.53
N ASN A 139 -30.81 -44.76 -7.83
CA ASN A 139 -31.63 -43.68 -7.28
C ASN A 139 -31.76 -43.75 -5.75
N ALA A 140 -31.80 -44.94 -5.17
CA ALA A 140 -31.83 -45.09 -3.71
C ALA A 140 -30.50 -44.65 -3.09
N GLU A 141 -29.37 -45.07 -3.66
CA GLU A 141 -28.02 -44.69 -3.22
C GLU A 141 -27.79 -43.18 -3.36
N LEU A 142 -28.16 -42.59 -4.50
CA LEU A 142 -28.04 -41.14 -4.71
C LEU A 142 -28.88 -40.34 -3.71
N ARG A 143 -30.07 -40.83 -3.34
CA ARG A 143 -30.88 -40.19 -2.30
C ARG A 143 -30.20 -40.23 -0.95
N GLU A 144 -29.64 -41.38 -0.56
CA GLU A 144 -28.89 -41.50 0.70
C GLU A 144 -27.67 -40.56 0.72
N ASN A 145 -26.91 -40.51 -0.37
CA ASN A 145 -25.75 -39.62 -0.49
C ASN A 145 -26.14 -38.12 -0.42
N VAL A 146 -27.30 -37.75 -0.97
CA VAL A 146 -27.82 -36.37 -0.86
C VAL A 146 -28.17 -36.04 0.59
N GLU A 147 -28.87 -36.93 1.28
CA GLU A 147 -29.21 -36.73 2.70
C GLU A 147 -27.94 -36.62 3.57
N GLU A 148 -26.92 -37.45 3.32
CA GLU A 148 -25.63 -37.36 4.02
C GLU A 148 -24.94 -36.01 3.76
N ALA A 149 -24.86 -35.57 2.51
CA ALA A 149 -24.28 -34.28 2.14
C ALA A 149 -25.04 -33.09 2.77
N GLU A 150 -26.36 -33.18 2.87
CA GLU A 150 -27.18 -32.16 3.56
C GLU A 150 -26.89 -32.12 5.06
N LEU A 151 -26.71 -33.27 5.70
CA LEU A 151 -26.30 -33.35 7.10
C LEU A 151 -24.92 -32.74 7.32
N GLU A 152 -23.93 -33.06 6.48
CA GLU A 152 -22.59 -32.46 6.54
C GLU A 152 -22.65 -30.94 6.37
N ARG A 153 -23.39 -30.45 5.37
CA ARG A 153 -23.61 -29.01 5.16
C ARG A 153 -24.18 -28.34 6.41
N SER A 154 -25.16 -28.97 7.06
CA SER A 154 -25.78 -28.44 8.28
C SER A 154 -24.78 -28.36 9.44
N LEU A 155 -23.85 -29.33 9.54
CA LEU A 155 -22.77 -29.33 10.54
C LEU A 155 -21.79 -28.18 10.28
N TRP A 156 -21.33 -28.03 9.05
CA TRP A 156 -20.42 -26.95 8.66
C TRP A 156 -21.05 -25.57 8.86
N GLU A 157 -22.35 -25.41 8.59
CA GLU A 157 -23.05 -24.15 8.81
C GLU A 157 -23.13 -23.80 10.31
N ARG A 158 -23.37 -24.79 11.18
CA ARG A 158 -23.34 -24.58 12.64
C ARG A 158 -21.95 -24.20 13.13
N GLU A 159 -20.90 -24.89 12.66
CA GLU A 159 -19.53 -24.58 13.08
C GLU A 159 -19.08 -23.21 12.55
N ALA A 160 -19.48 -22.82 11.34
CA ALA A 160 -19.24 -21.47 10.80
C ALA A 160 -19.93 -20.39 11.66
N LYS A 161 -21.19 -20.61 12.09
CA LYS A 161 -21.90 -19.69 12.99
C LYS A 161 -21.21 -19.57 14.34
N LYS A 162 -20.71 -20.68 14.88
CA LYS A 162 -19.97 -20.73 16.13
C LYS A 162 -18.61 -20.01 16.02
N ALA A 163 -17.85 -20.26 14.95
CA ALA A 163 -16.61 -19.56 14.66
C ALA A 163 -16.83 -18.04 14.50
N SER A 164 -17.89 -17.65 13.81
CA SER A 164 -18.29 -16.25 13.67
C SER A 164 -18.51 -15.57 15.02
N SER A 165 -19.25 -16.21 15.93
CA SER A 165 -19.49 -15.67 17.27
C SER A 165 -18.20 -15.54 18.08
N PHE A 166 -17.28 -16.52 18.00
CA PHE A 166 -15.97 -16.45 18.64
C PHE A 166 -15.12 -15.27 18.17
N LEU A 167 -15.22 -14.87 16.89
CA LEU A 167 -14.47 -13.75 16.35
C LEU A 167 -15.04 -12.37 16.73
N THR A 168 -16.28 -12.30 17.24
CA THR A 168 -16.91 -11.01 17.56
C THR A 168 -16.24 -10.28 18.73
N SER A 169 -15.95 -11.00 19.82
CA SER A 169 -15.29 -10.44 21.01
C SER A 169 -13.87 -9.92 20.72
N PRO A 170 -12.97 -10.68 20.08
CA PRO A 170 -11.63 -10.18 19.75
C PRO A 170 -11.67 -9.02 18.77
N ARG A 171 -12.59 -8.98 17.79
CA ARG A 171 -12.78 -7.80 16.92
C ARG A 171 -13.14 -6.55 17.71
N LYS A 172 -14.04 -6.66 18.70
CA LYS A 172 -14.40 -5.55 19.60
C LYS A 172 -13.22 -5.13 20.48
N ALA A 173 -12.46 -6.09 21.01
CA ALA A 173 -11.27 -5.81 21.81
C ALA A 173 -10.19 -5.10 20.99
N LEU A 174 -9.97 -5.54 19.75
CA LEU A 174 -9.06 -4.93 18.79
C LEU A 174 -9.45 -3.47 18.52
N ALA A 175 -10.71 -3.22 18.15
CA ALA A 175 -11.21 -1.86 17.91
C ALA A 175 -11.05 -0.94 19.14
N LYS A 176 -11.29 -1.45 20.35
CA LYS A 176 -11.05 -0.71 21.60
C LYS A 176 -9.57 -0.39 21.80
N SER A 177 -8.69 -1.36 21.56
CA SER A 177 -7.24 -1.19 21.71
C SER A 177 -6.67 -0.19 20.69
N GLU A 178 -7.15 -0.23 19.44
CA GLU A 178 -6.77 0.70 18.38
C GLU A 178 -7.18 2.14 18.73
N ALA A 179 -8.40 2.33 19.24
CA ALA A 179 -8.87 3.64 19.71
C ALA A 179 -8.03 4.16 20.89
N ALA A 180 -7.67 3.29 21.85
CA ALA A 180 -6.82 3.66 22.98
C ALA A 180 -5.41 4.06 22.52
N LEU A 181 -4.81 3.32 21.59
CA LEU A 181 -3.51 3.64 21.01
C LEU A 181 -3.53 4.98 20.26
N LYS A 182 -4.60 5.26 19.50
CA LYS A 182 -4.77 6.55 18.82
C LYS A 182 -4.79 7.71 19.82
N LEU A 183 -5.51 7.58 20.92
CA LEU A 183 -5.58 8.61 21.96
C LEU A 183 -4.21 8.84 22.64
N VAL A 184 -3.48 7.76 22.95
CA VAL A 184 -2.12 7.87 23.52
C VAL A 184 -1.17 8.56 22.55
N ARG A 185 -1.23 8.20 21.26
CA ARG A 185 -0.42 8.82 20.20
C ARG A 185 -0.71 10.31 20.09
N GLU A 186 -1.98 10.71 20.02
CA GLU A 186 -2.34 12.13 19.96
C GLU A 186 -1.90 12.91 21.22
N LYS A 187 -1.96 12.29 22.41
CA LYS A 187 -1.46 12.91 23.65
C LYS A 187 0.05 13.12 23.59
N GLN A 188 0.81 12.15 23.09
CA GLN A 188 2.26 12.30 22.90
C GLN A 188 2.57 13.37 21.85
N ASP A 189 1.87 13.38 20.71
CA ASP A 189 2.07 14.37 19.66
C ASP A 189 1.84 15.80 20.17
N ARG A 190 0.81 16.01 21.01
CA ARG A 190 0.56 17.31 21.67
C ARG A 190 1.72 17.69 22.59
N LYS A 191 2.21 16.75 23.42
CA LYS A 191 3.35 16.98 24.34
C LYS A 191 4.64 17.31 23.59
N ILE A 192 4.91 16.58 22.50
CA ILE A 192 6.07 16.81 21.64
C ILE A 192 5.98 18.20 21.02
N LYS A 193 4.82 18.54 20.42
CA LYS A 193 4.59 19.88 19.85
C LYS A 193 4.75 21.00 20.87
N SER A 194 4.27 20.85 22.10
CA SER A 194 4.46 21.87 23.14
C SER A 194 5.92 21.98 23.58
N ALA A 195 6.64 20.86 23.70
CA ALA A 195 8.06 20.87 24.05
C ALA A 195 8.92 21.53 22.96
N PHE A 196 8.61 21.28 21.68
CA PHE A 196 9.28 21.95 20.56
C PHE A 196 9.03 23.45 20.55
N LYS A 197 7.80 23.91 20.83
CA LYS A 197 7.51 25.35 20.98
C LYS A 197 8.34 25.96 22.11
N HIS A 198 8.34 25.33 23.28
CA HIS A 198 9.10 25.82 24.42
C HIS A 198 10.61 25.87 24.16
N SER A 199 11.14 24.86 23.47
CA SER A 199 12.54 24.83 23.05
C SER A 199 12.87 25.94 22.04
N ALA A 200 11.96 26.26 21.11
CA ALA A 200 12.13 27.36 20.17
C ALA A 200 12.17 28.72 20.89
N ASP A 201 11.29 28.93 21.88
CA ASP A 201 11.28 30.14 22.70
C ASP A 201 12.59 30.29 23.49
N HIS A 202 13.11 29.20 24.07
CA HIS A 202 14.41 29.21 24.73
C HIS A 202 15.57 29.49 23.77
N ALA A 203 15.55 28.95 22.56
CA ALA A 203 16.56 29.26 21.55
C ALA A 203 16.57 30.76 21.20
N LEU A 204 15.40 31.42 21.18
CA LEU A 204 15.32 32.87 21.00
C LEU A 204 15.87 33.64 22.20
N GLN A 205 15.64 33.17 23.43
CA GLN A 205 16.21 33.77 24.63
C GLN A 205 17.74 33.67 24.66
N ILE A 206 18.29 32.51 24.31
CA ILE A 206 19.74 32.30 24.22
C ILE A 206 20.36 33.29 23.24
N LYS A 207 19.78 33.45 22.04
CA LYS A 207 20.28 34.42 21.05
C LYS A 207 20.33 35.85 21.59
N ARG A 208 19.29 36.29 22.32
CA ARG A 208 19.28 37.63 22.93
C ARG A 208 20.37 37.78 23.98
N LEU A 209 20.59 36.75 24.82
CA LEU A 209 21.64 36.77 25.83
C LEU A 209 23.04 36.73 25.18
N GLU A 210 23.22 35.98 24.09
CA GLU A 210 24.45 35.97 23.31
C GLU A 210 24.76 37.37 22.76
N GLU A 211 23.75 38.06 22.19
CA GLU A 211 23.88 39.44 21.74
C GLU A 211 24.25 40.39 22.90
N GLU A 212 23.58 40.27 24.04
CA GLU A 212 23.87 41.08 25.24
C GLU A 212 25.30 40.85 25.74
N VAL A 213 25.76 39.60 25.84
CA VAL A 213 27.14 39.26 26.23
C VAL A 213 28.14 39.90 25.28
N VAL A 214 27.90 39.88 23.97
CA VAL A 214 28.77 40.53 22.99
C VAL A 214 28.83 42.04 23.25
N THR A 215 27.69 42.70 23.49
CA THR A 215 27.66 44.14 23.76
C THR A 215 28.39 44.51 25.06
N LEU A 216 28.17 43.76 26.15
CA LEU A 216 28.82 43.99 27.43
C LEU A 216 30.32 43.73 27.37
N THR A 217 30.74 42.69 26.63
CA THR A 217 32.17 42.40 26.43
C THR A 217 32.87 43.57 25.74
N LYS A 218 32.23 44.19 24.74
CA LYS A 218 32.76 45.38 24.08
C LYS A 218 32.85 46.57 25.04
N ALA A 219 31.79 46.85 25.79
CA ALA A 219 31.77 47.94 26.75
C ALA A 219 32.83 47.79 27.85
N LEU A 220 33.10 46.54 28.28
CA LEU A 220 34.17 46.25 29.23
C LEU A 220 35.55 46.56 28.62
N ALA A 221 35.81 46.13 27.39
CA ALA A 221 37.06 46.44 26.69
C ALA A 221 37.28 47.95 26.52
N ASP A 222 36.23 48.70 26.19
CA ASP A 222 36.28 50.16 26.10
C ASP A 222 36.60 50.80 27.47
N ARG A 223 36.03 50.28 28.56
CA ARG A 223 36.34 50.74 29.93
C ARG A 223 37.77 50.41 30.34
N ASP A 224 38.26 49.21 30.04
CA ASP A 224 39.64 48.80 30.34
C ASP A 224 40.65 49.71 29.63
N HIS A 225 40.35 50.09 28.39
CA HIS A 225 41.13 51.08 27.65
C HIS A 225 41.15 52.44 28.36
N ALA A 226 39.98 52.96 28.75
CA ALA A 226 39.89 54.24 29.47
C ALA A 226 40.62 54.21 30.84
N TYR A 227 40.55 53.08 31.56
CA TYR A 227 41.30 52.91 32.81
C TYR A 227 42.81 52.89 32.57
N ALA A 228 43.29 52.27 31.49
CA ALA A 228 44.70 52.28 31.13
C ALA A 228 45.21 53.70 30.83
N GLU A 229 44.42 54.52 30.12
CA GLU A 229 44.74 55.93 29.87
C GLU A 229 44.79 56.74 31.17
N LEU A 230 43.78 56.60 32.03
CA LEU A 230 43.72 57.30 33.31
C LEU A 230 44.88 56.89 34.22
N HIS A 231 45.22 55.60 34.25
CA HIS A 231 46.39 55.10 34.97
C HIS A 231 47.67 55.75 34.44
N ALA A 232 47.87 55.80 33.12
CA ALA A 232 49.04 56.45 32.52
C ALA A 232 49.14 57.95 32.85
N VAL A 233 48.01 58.68 32.85
CA VAL A 233 47.97 60.09 33.26
C VAL A 233 48.31 60.24 34.74
N SER A 234 47.74 59.40 35.61
CA SER A 234 48.02 59.42 37.04
C SER A 234 49.49 59.12 37.35
N THR A 235 50.10 58.15 36.66
CA THR A 235 51.53 57.83 36.81
C THR A 235 52.39 59.03 36.44
N LYS A 236 52.14 59.65 35.28
CA LYS A 236 52.86 60.87 34.85
C LYS A 236 52.71 62.01 35.85
N HIS A 237 51.51 62.25 36.37
CA HIS A 237 51.28 63.30 37.36
C HIS A 237 52.03 63.03 38.67
N PHE A 238 52.08 61.77 39.09
CA PHE A 238 52.85 61.38 40.27
C PHE A 238 54.36 61.55 40.07
N GLU A 239 54.89 61.14 38.92
CA GLU A 239 56.28 61.39 38.52
C GLU A 239 56.60 62.89 38.54
N GLN A 240 55.73 63.72 37.95
CA GLN A 240 55.87 65.19 37.97
C GLN A 240 55.89 65.76 39.39
N LEU A 241 55.05 65.26 40.30
CA LEU A 241 55.07 65.66 41.71
C LEU A 241 56.37 65.25 42.42
N GLN A 242 56.88 64.05 42.15
CA GLN A 242 58.16 63.59 42.69
C GLN A 242 59.32 64.44 42.19
N GLU A 243 59.37 64.72 40.88
CA GLU A 243 60.37 65.59 40.26
C GLU A 243 60.31 67.01 40.85
N SER A 244 59.12 67.60 40.95
CA SER A 244 58.94 68.93 41.57
C SER A 244 59.41 68.95 43.03
N THR A 245 59.12 67.91 43.80
CA THR A 245 59.53 67.81 45.20
C THR A 245 61.04 67.65 45.31
N SER A 246 61.65 66.83 44.45
CA SER A 246 63.10 66.67 44.36
C SER A 246 63.79 68.00 44.05
N LEU A 247 63.30 68.75 43.05
CA LEU A 247 63.83 70.08 42.70
C LEU A 247 63.75 71.09 43.86
N LEU A 248 62.70 71.01 44.68
CA LEU A 248 62.51 71.86 45.85
C LEU A 248 63.46 71.49 47.00
N LEU A 249 63.64 70.20 47.27
CA LEU A 249 64.47 69.69 48.38
C LEU A 249 65.97 69.74 48.08
N ASP A 250 66.39 69.45 46.85
CA ASP A 250 67.80 69.41 46.44
C ASP A 250 68.40 70.83 46.25
N GLY A 251 67.60 71.88 46.46
CA GLY A 251 68.03 73.26 46.22
C GLY A 251 68.37 73.50 44.75
N GLY A 252 67.70 72.79 43.84
CA GLY A 252 68.00 72.74 42.40
C GLY A 252 67.69 74.04 41.65
N SER A 253 66.79 74.87 42.17
CA SER A 253 66.40 76.11 41.49
C SER A 253 67.42 77.23 41.76
N GLN A 254 68.00 77.76 40.67
CA GLN A 254 68.93 78.89 40.70
C GLN A 254 68.41 80.09 41.52
N PRO A 255 67.10 80.45 41.47
CA PRO A 255 66.56 81.52 42.29
C PRO A 255 66.58 81.21 43.79
N LEU A 256 66.26 79.98 44.22
CA LEU A 256 66.28 79.62 45.64
C LEU A 256 67.71 79.52 46.18
N ARG A 257 68.68 79.03 45.39
CA ARG A 257 70.10 79.08 45.77
C ARG A 257 70.60 80.50 45.92
N HIS A 258 70.25 81.37 44.97
CA HIS A 258 70.62 82.79 45.02
C HIS A 258 70.00 83.47 46.24
N ALA A 259 68.70 83.27 46.48
CA ALA A 259 68.01 83.79 47.66
C ALA A 259 68.66 83.30 48.97
N LYS A 260 68.97 82.01 49.08
CA LYS A 260 69.69 81.44 50.24
C LYS A 260 71.06 82.10 50.43
N SER A 261 71.84 82.24 49.35
CA SER A 261 73.15 82.91 49.40
C SER A 261 73.06 84.38 49.80
N VAL A 262 72.03 85.09 49.34
CA VAL A 262 71.76 86.50 49.71
C VAL A 262 71.40 86.58 51.19
N ILE A 263 70.52 85.69 51.68
CA ILE A 263 70.14 85.60 53.10
C ILE A 263 71.38 85.31 53.96
N ASP A 264 72.22 84.37 53.57
CA ASP A 264 73.46 84.02 54.29
C ASP A 264 74.45 85.19 54.31
N SER A 265 74.57 85.90 53.19
CA SER A 265 75.42 87.09 53.07
C SER A 265 74.89 88.25 53.94
N GLN A 266 73.58 88.51 53.91
CA GLN A 266 72.93 89.50 54.79
C GLN A 266 73.11 89.12 56.26
N ARG A 267 72.96 87.84 56.62
CA ARG A 267 73.23 87.35 57.97
C ARG A 267 74.67 87.64 58.41
N GLN A 268 75.65 87.42 57.53
CA GLN A 268 77.05 87.73 57.82
C GLN A 268 77.28 89.24 58.01
N VAL A 269 76.66 90.07 57.18
CA VAL A 269 76.72 91.54 57.32
C VAL A 269 76.14 91.96 58.67
N ILE A 270 74.95 91.46 59.03
CA ILE A 270 74.31 91.76 60.33
C ILE A 270 75.20 91.31 61.49
N LEU A 271 75.80 90.12 61.42
CA LEU A 271 76.70 89.63 62.48
C LEU A 271 77.98 90.47 62.59
N ARG A 272 78.54 90.91 61.45
CA ARG A 272 79.70 91.83 61.43
C ARG A 272 79.34 93.17 62.03
N GLN A 273 78.20 93.75 61.63
CA GLN A 273 77.67 94.99 62.21
C GLN A 273 77.46 94.85 63.72
N LYS A 274 76.80 93.78 64.18
CA LYS A 274 76.65 93.49 65.62
C LYS A 274 78.00 93.44 66.35
N ARG A 275 79.02 92.84 65.75
CA ARG A 275 80.38 92.81 66.33
C ARG A 275 81.03 94.19 66.36
N VAL A 276 80.80 95.03 65.35
CA VAL A 276 81.28 96.43 65.30
C VAL A 276 80.59 97.27 66.38
N PHE A 277 79.26 97.20 66.48
CA PHE A 277 78.49 97.85 67.54
C PHE A 277 78.94 97.41 68.94
N ALA A 278 79.19 96.11 69.13
CA ALA A 278 79.71 95.59 70.40
C ALA A 278 81.12 96.11 70.76
N ARG A 279 81.90 96.60 69.78
CA ARG A 279 83.26 97.16 69.98
C ARG A 279 83.29 98.68 70.03
N GLN A 280 82.38 99.37 69.34
CA GLN A 280 82.40 100.83 69.17
C GLN A 280 81.32 101.56 69.98
N GLY A 281 80.41 100.84 70.67
CA GLY A 281 79.29 101.43 71.40
C GLY A 281 78.13 101.85 70.48
N PRO A 282 76.96 102.23 71.04
CA PRO A 282 75.77 102.57 70.25
C PRO A 282 76.03 103.80 69.35
N ILE A 283 75.62 103.73 68.09
CA ILE A 283 75.62 104.92 67.21
C ILE A 283 74.48 105.85 67.67
N PRO A 284 74.73 107.15 67.89
CA PRO A 284 73.68 108.11 68.17
C PRO A 284 72.81 108.25 66.91
N MET A 285 71.55 107.86 67.03
CA MET A 285 70.56 108.00 65.97
C MET A 285 70.14 109.47 65.91
N HIS A 286 70.66 110.22 64.94
CA HIS A 286 70.13 111.55 64.66
C HIS A 286 68.86 111.40 63.84
N ASP A 287 67.75 111.60 64.53
CA ASP A 287 66.42 111.62 63.95
C ASP A 287 66.11 112.99 63.35
N PRO A 288 65.78 113.11 62.04
CA PRO A 288 65.44 114.39 61.45
C PRO A 288 64.03 114.89 61.79
N HIS A 289 63.19 114.12 62.49
CA HIS A 289 61.77 114.47 62.62
C HIS A 289 61.16 114.27 64.02
N TRP A 290 61.78 114.75 65.09
CA TRP A 290 61.03 115.06 66.32
C TRP A 290 61.58 116.32 67.00
N THR A 291 60.93 117.46 66.72
CA THR A 291 61.08 118.70 67.49
C THR A 291 60.32 118.61 68.81
N PHE A 292 60.99 119.01 69.89
CA PHE A 292 60.47 119.23 71.24
C PHE A 292 59.33 120.26 71.29
N LEU A 293 58.32 119.99 72.12
CA LEU A 293 57.54 120.97 72.89
C LEU A 293 56.97 120.25 74.13
N ASP A 294 57.46 120.68 75.29
CA ASP A 294 57.09 120.45 76.71
C ASP A 294 56.66 119.05 77.19
#